data_AF-A0AAN8CRZ5-F1
#
_entry.id   AF-A0AAN8CRZ5-F1
#
_cell.length_a   1.000
_cell.length_b   1.000
_cell.length_c   1.000
_cell.angle_alpha   90.00
_cell.angle_beta   90.00
_cell.angle_gamma   90.00
#
_symmetry.space_group_name_H-M   'P 1'
#
loop_
_entity.id
_entity.type
_entity.pdbx_description
1 polymer ?
#
loop_
_entity_poly.entity_id
_entity_poly.type
_entity_poly.pdbx_seq_one_letter_code
_entity_poly.pdbx_strand_id
1 'polypeptide(L)'
;MRESWLTELSGLLSDGPVNYKYKTKCTWLIEGYPNAVLRLRFNHLATECSWDHMYVYDGDSIYAPLIAAFSGLVVPEIRGNESVPEVETTSGYALLHFFSDAAYNLTGFSIAYSINSCPNNCSGHGRCSTANSASGRVYCECEEYWKGEACNIPYCGGNCGSPGRGYCDLTGEKLCVCNDSWQGEGRKKGTHPLLE
;
A
#
# COMPACT_ATOMS: atom_id res chain seq x y z
N MET A 1 -5.38 -29.67 -7.12
CA MET A 1 -5.60 -28.22 -6.98
C MET A 1 -6.51 -28.02 -5.79
N ARG A 2 -6.19 -27.07 -4.92
CA ARG A 2 -7.10 -26.62 -3.87
C ARG A 2 -7.55 -25.22 -4.24
N GLU A 3 -8.85 -25.07 -4.36
CA GLU A 3 -9.52 -23.78 -4.58
C GLU A 3 -10.19 -23.37 -3.28
N SER A 4 -10.18 -22.09 -2.97
CA SER A 4 -10.81 -21.56 -1.77
C SER A 4 -11.34 -20.18 -2.06
N TRP A 5 -12.56 -19.93 -1.59
CA TRP A 5 -13.35 -18.74 -1.88
C TRP A 5 -13.46 -17.94 -0.58
N LEU A 6 -13.06 -16.68 -0.61
CA LEU A 6 -12.98 -15.81 0.56
C LEU A 6 -13.85 -14.58 0.34
N THR A 7 -14.87 -14.40 1.20
CA THR A 7 -15.89 -13.34 1.06
C THR A 7 -15.95 -12.40 2.27
N GLU A 8 -15.13 -12.66 3.30
CA GLU A 8 -15.08 -11.80 4.49
C GLU A 8 -14.46 -10.44 4.14
N LEU A 9 -14.89 -9.36 4.81
CA LEU A 9 -14.39 -8.00 4.54
C LEU A 9 -12.89 -7.84 4.79
N SER A 10 -12.31 -8.70 5.63
CA SER A 10 -10.87 -8.82 5.80
C SER A 10 -10.52 -10.21 6.30
N GLY A 11 -9.27 -10.60 6.11
CA GLY A 11 -8.79 -11.88 6.61
C GLY A 11 -7.31 -12.10 6.38
N LEU A 12 -6.85 -13.29 6.77
CA LEU A 12 -5.49 -13.74 6.58
C LEU A 12 -5.49 -14.98 5.69
N LEU A 13 -4.73 -14.91 4.60
CA LEU A 13 -4.43 -16.03 3.73
C LEU A 13 -3.03 -16.54 4.03
N SER A 14 -2.88 -17.84 4.30
CA SER A 14 -1.59 -18.47 4.55
C SER A 14 -1.58 -19.91 4.06
N ASP A 15 -0.39 -20.43 3.73
CA ASP A 15 -0.15 -21.84 3.42
C ASP A 15 -0.12 -22.74 4.67
N GLY A 16 -0.03 -22.15 5.87
CA GLY A 16 -0.12 -22.84 7.15
C GLY A 16 1.07 -22.58 8.08
N PRO A 17 1.16 -23.29 9.21
CA PRO A 17 2.21 -23.07 10.23
C PRO A 17 3.55 -23.74 9.91
N VAL A 18 3.63 -24.51 8.83
CA VAL A 18 4.82 -25.25 8.39
C VAL A 18 5.17 -24.84 6.96
N ASN A 19 6.38 -25.17 6.50
CA ASN A 19 6.80 -24.90 5.12
C ASN A 19 5.76 -25.38 4.10
N TYR A 20 5.58 -24.62 3.02
CA TYR A 20 4.66 -24.98 1.95
C TYR A 20 5.03 -26.34 1.31
N LYS A 21 4.07 -26.97 0.66
CA LYS A 21 4.29 -28.23 -0.05
C LYS A 21 4.91 -27.98 -1.43
N TYR A 22 5.90 -28.77 -1.80
CA TYR A 22 6.39 -28.84 -3.19
C TYR A 22 5.32 -29.43 -4.12
N LYS A 23 5.50 -29.26 -5.44
CA LYS A 23 4.63 -29.73 -6.54
C LYS A 23 3.17 -29.33 -6.37
N THR A 24 2.93 -28.15 -5.82
CA THR A 24 1.61 -27.73 -5.43
C THR A 24 1.14 -26.57 -6.30
N LYS A 25 -0.15 -26.63 -6.64
CA LYS A 25 -0.89 -25.55 -7.30
C LYS A 25 -2.12 -25.26 -6.47
N CYS A 26 -2.16 -24.07 -5.90
CA CYS A 26 -3.26 -23.58 -5.10
C CYS A 26 -3.74 -22.25 -5.65
N THR A 27 -5.06 -22.08 -5.63
CA THR A 27 -5.70 -20.86 -6.11
C THR A 27 -6.68 -20.39 -5.04
N TRP A 28 -6.65 -19.10 -4.74
CA TRP A 28 -7.61 -18.45 -3.85
C TRP A 28 -8.27 -17.31 -4.59
N LEU A 29 -9.60 -17.28 -4.54
CA LEU A 29 -10.39 -16.17 -5.04
C LEU A 29 -10.92 -15.39 -3.85
N ILE A 30 -10.55 -14.12 -3.78
CA ILE A 30 -11.15 -13.16 -2.86
C ILE A 30 -12.21 -12.40 -3.65
N GLU A 31 -13.46 -12.49 -3.20
CA GLU A 31 -14.62 -11.86 -3.83
C GLU A 31 -15.14 -10.75 -2.91
N GLY A 32 -15.14 -9.53 -3.45
CA GLY A 32 -15.76 -8.37 -2.81
C GLY A 32 -17.06 -7.98 -3.51
N TYR A 33 -17.19 -6.69 -3.78
CA TYR A 33 -18.32 -6.13 -4.51
C TYR A 33 -17.88 -5.65 -5.89
N PRO A 34 -18.76 -5.54 -6.88
CA PRO A 34 -18.41 -4.95 -8.16
C PRO A 34 -17.71 -3.59 -7.99
N ASN A 35 -16.52 -3.45 -8.56
CA ASN A 35 -15.66 -2.26 -8.46
C ASN A 35 -15.13 -1.93 -7.05
N ALA A 36 -15.22 -2.87 -6.10
CA ALA A 36 -14.58 -2.72 -4.79
C ALA A 36 -13.05 -2.71 -4.94
N VAL A 37 -12.40 -1.95 -4.07
CA VAL A 37 -10.95 -1.93 -4.00
C VAL A 37 -10.49 -2.96 -2.97
N LEU A 38 -9.70 -3.94 -3.40
CA LEU A 38 -9.12 -4.93 -2.49
C LEU A 38 -7.64 -4.60 -2.29
N ARG A 39 -7.20 -4.59 -1.03
CA ARG A 39 -5.80 -4.38 -0.65
C ARG A 39 -5.23 -5.66 -0.07
N LEU A 40 -4.12 -6.11 -0.65
CA LEU A 40 -3.38 -7.31 -0.26
C LEU A 40 -2.03 -6.90 0.31
N ARG A 41 -1.78 -7.23 1.57
CA ARG A 41 -0.54 -6.93 2.28
C ARG A 41 0.24 -8.21 2.56
N PHE A 42 1.41 -8.32 1.96
CA PHE A 42 2.31 -9.48 2.09
C PHE A 42 3.13 -9.43 3.38
N ASN A 43 2.52 -9.77 4.52
CA ASN A 43 3.20 -9.75 5.81
C ASN A 43 4.47 -10.62 5.84
N HIS A 44 4.46 -11.71 5.07
CA HIS A 44 5.58 -12.61 4.88
C HIS A 44 5.45 -13.34 3.55
N LEU A 45 6.54 -13.48 2.80
CA LEU A 45 6.69 -14.40 1.69
C LEU A 45 8.13 -14.89 1.67
N ALA A 46 8.31 -16.21 1.68
CA ALA A 46 9.58 -16.88 1.53
C ALA A 46 9.37 -18.13 0.68
N THR A 47 9.81 -18.03 -0.58
CA THR A 47 9.61 -19.03 -1.63
C THR A 47 10.93 -19.27 -2.34
N GLU A 48 11.09 -20.43 -2.99
CA GLU A 48 12.28 -20.69 -3.77
C GLU A 48 12.40 -19.66 -4.91
N CYS A 49 13.48 -18.87 -4.87
CA CYS A 49 13.68 -17.78 -5.80
C CYS A 49 13.78 -18.31 -7.24
N SER A 50 13.02 -17.69 -8.14
CA SER A 50 12.94 -18.01 -9.58
C SER A 50 12.26 -19.34 -9.93
N TRP A 51 11.83 -20.14 -8.96
CA TRP A 51 11.18 -21.44 -9.22
C TRP A 51 9.74 -21.44 -8.71
N ASP A 52 9.53 -20.93 -7.50
CA ASP A 52 8.23 -20.86 -6.86
C ASP A 52 7.67 -19.44 -6.93
N HIS A 53 6.39 -19.35 -7.27
CA HIS A 53 5.77 -18.09 -7.65
C HIS A 53 4.39 -17.90 -7.03
N MET A 54 4.13 -16.68 -6.57
CA MET A 54 2.79 -16.18 -6.25
C MET A 54 2.39 -15.16 -7.30
N TYR A 55 1.31 -15.43 -8.02
CA TYR A 55 0.70 -14.53 -9.00
C TYR A 55 -0.57 -13.90 -8.42
N VAL A 56 -0.78 -12.61 -8.68
CA VAL A 56 -1.99 -11.88 -8.27
C VAL A 56 -2.63 -11.27 -9.51
N TYR A 57 -3.90 -11.59 -9.74
CA TYR A 57 -4.69 -11.07 -10.86
C TYR A 57 -5.81 -10.15 -10.35
N ASP A 58 -6.05 -9.03 -11.06
CA ASP A 58 -7.18 -8.13 -10.82
C ASP A 58 -8.43 -8.66 -11.54
N GLY A 59 -9.04 -9.71 -10.99
CA GLY A 59 -10.22 -10.35 -11.52
C GLY A 59 -10.47 -11.73 -10.93
N ASP A 60 -11.45 -12.44 -11.49
CA ASP A 60 -11.93 -13.74 -11.01
C ASP A 60 -11.23 -14.95 -11.64
N SER A 61 -10.32 -14.73 -12.59
CA SER A 61 -9.65 -15.80 -13.34
C SER A 61 -8.22 -15.43 -13.76
N ILE A 62 -7.46 -16.44 -14.16
CA ILE A 62 -6.08 -16.28 -14.68
C ILE A 62 -6.01 -15.51 -16.02
N TYR A 63 -7.15 -15.24 -16.64
CA TYR A 63 -7.25 -14.44 -17.86
C TYR A 63 -7.42 -12.95 -17.58
N ALA A 64 -7.65 -12.58 -16.32
CA ALA A 64 -7.67 -11.19 -15.88
C ALA A 64 -6.26 -10.56 -15.89
N PRO A 65 -6.13 -9.23 -15.77
CA PRO A 65 -4.83 -8.58 -15.72
C PRO A 65 -3.96 -9.11 -14.56
N LEU A 66 -2.75 -9.59 -14.88
CA LEU A 66 -1.72 -9.92 -13.89
C LEU A 66 -1.11 -8.63 -13.35
N ILE A 67 -1.30 -8.34 -12.07
CA ILE A 67 -0.87 -7.07 -11.45
C ILE A 67 0.36 -7.23 -10.55
N ALA A 68 0.65 -8.44 -10.08
CA ALA A 68 1.86 -8.74 -9.32
C ALA A 68 2.31 -10.19 -9.49
N ALA A 69 3.62 -10.39 -9.47
CA ALA A 69 4.26 -11.70 -9.44
C ALA A 69 5.43 -11.65 -8.45
N PHE A 70 5.41 -12.54 -7.45
CA PHE A 70 6.42 -12.60 -6.39
C PHE A 70 7.12 -13.96 -6.38
N SER A 71 8.42 -13.93 -6.12
CA SER A 71 9.28 -15.08 -5.87
C SER A 71 10.44 -14.64 -4.96
N GLY A 72 11.04 -15.59 -4.23
CA GLY A 72 12.11 -15.29 -3.27
C GLY A 72 11.58 -14.80 -1.93
N LEU A 73 12.19 -13.76 -1.37
CA LEU A 73 11.85 -13.20 -0.05
C LEU A 73 11.13 -11.86 -0.18
N VAL A 74 9.96 -11.74 0.44
CA VAL A 74 9.30 -10.47 0.73
C VAL A 74 9.00 -10.48 2.23
N VAL A 75 9.87 -9.85 2.99
CA VAL A 75 9.72 -9.67 4.44
C VAL A 75 9.91 -8.18 4.75
N PRO A 76 9.20 -7.63 5.76
CA PRO A 76 9.44 -6.26 6.18
C PRO A 76 10.91 -6.12 6.57
N GLU A 77 11.68 -5.28 5.87
CA GLU A 77 13.08 -5.07 6.23
C GLU A 77 13.17 -4.51 7.65
N ILE A 78 13.94 -5.16 8.52
CA ILE A 78 14.12 -4.82 9.94
C ILE A 78 14.79 -3.42 10.10
N ARG A 79 15.27 -2.80 9.02
CA ARG A 79 16.14 -1.60 9.06
C ARG A 79 15.72 -0.41 8.20
N GLY A 80 14.43 -0.23 7.97
CA GLY A 80 13.90 1.10 7.70
C GLY A 80 12.84 1.11 6.62
N ASN A 81 11.64 1.52 7.02
CA ASN A 81 10.64 2.21 6.21
C ASN A 81 10.27 1.60 4.85
N GLU A 82 10.59 0.33 4.60
CA GLU A 82 10.26 -0.32 3.35
C GLU A 82 8.91 -1.00 3.51
N SER A 83 7.92 -0.36 2.89
CA SER A 83 6.54 -0.83 2.80
C SER A 83 6.55 -2.27 2.33
N VAL A 84 6.06 -3.18 3.17
CA VAL A 84 5.51 -4.45 2.69
C VAL A 84 4.71 -4.14 1.42
N PRO A 85 4.96 -4.78 0.27
CA PRO A 85 4.25 -4.47 -0.95
C PRO A 85 2.76 -4.68 -0.70
N GLU A 86 2.02 -3.57 -0.78
CA GLU A 86 0.57 -3.57 -0.87
C GLU A 86 0.23 -3.69 -2.35
N VAL A 87 -0.55 -4.72 -2.68
CA VAL A 87 -1.10 -4.91 -4.02
C VAL A 87 -2.57 -4.53 -3.98
N GLU A 88 -2.97 -3.63 -4.87
CA GLU A 88 -4.35 -3.19 -5.00
C GLU A 88 -5.02 -3.81 -6.23
N THR A 89 -6.25 -4.31 -6.05
CA THR A 89 -7.14 -4.72 -7.16
C THR A 89 -8.38 -3.83 -7.17
N THR A 90 -8.96 -3.60 -8.35
CA THR A 90 -10.07 -2.64 -8.53
C THR A 90 -11.30 -3.23 -9.22
N SER A 91 -11.23 -4.47 -9.70
CA SER A 91 -12.36 -5.18 -10.32
C SER A 91 -13.44 -5.60 -9.32
N GLY A 92 -13.11 -5.62 -8.02
CA GLY A 92 -13.91 -6.26 -6.99
C GLY A 92 -13.49 -7.71 -6.68
N TYR A 93 -12.50 -8.23 -7.40
CA TYR A 93 -11.98 -9.57 -7.25
C TYR A 93 -10.45 -9.55 -7.14
N ALA A 94 -9.89 -10.54 -6.46
CA ALA A 94 -8.47 -10.82 -6.50
C ALA A 94 -8.24 -12.34 -6.56
N LEU A 95 -7.64 -12.81 -7.65
CA LEU A 95 -7.23 -14.21 -7.79
C LEU A 95 -5.75 -14.33 -7.43
N LEU A 96 -5.45 -15.10 -6.39
CA LEU A 96 -4.08 -15.45 -5.99
C LEU A 96 -3.78 -16.87 -6.45
N HIS A 97 -2.71 -17.06 -7.21
CA HIS A 97 -2.29 -18.35 -7.73
C HIS A 97 -0.86 -18.66 -7.29
N PHE A 98 -0.71 -19.66 -6.44
CA PHE A 98 0.59 -20.14 -5.97
C PHE A 98 0.99 -21.42 -6.68
N PHE A 99 2.23 -21.42 -7.16
CA PHE A 99 2.88 -22.54 -7.83
C PHE A 99 4.20 -22.87 -7.13
N SER A 100 4.40 -24.15 -6.81
CA SER A 100 5.69 -24.70 -6.38
C SER A 100 6.19 -25.84 -7.27
N ASP A 101 7.50 -25.89 -7.47
CA ASP A 101 8.20 -26.82 -8.33
C ASP A 101 8.47 -28.20 -7.63
N ALA A 102 9.39 -29.02 -8.14
CA ALA A 102 9.69 -30.33 -7.58
C ALA A 102 10.67 -30.36 -6.39
N ALA A 103 11.25 -29.21 -6.02
CA ALA A 103 12.33 -29.09 -5.07
C ALA A 103 11.99 -28.07 -3.96
N TYR A 104 13.01 -27.76 -3.15
CA TYR A 104 13.06 -26.87 -1.98
C TYR A 104 11.77 -26.16 -1.54
N ASN A 105 11.41 -26.32 -0.26
CA ASN A 105 10.37 -25.50 0.36
C ASN A 105 10.92 -24.59 1.45
N LEU A 106 10.30 -23.43 1.57
CA LEU A 106 10.60 -22.42 2.58
C LEU A 106 9.34 -22.14 3.40
N THR A 107 9.38 -21.11 4.24
CA THR A 107 8.34 -20.78 5.21
C THR A 107 7.03 -20.25 4.60
N GLY A 108 6.95 -20.15 3.27
CA GLY A 108 5.67 -19.89 2.58
C GLY A 108 5.23 -18.44 2.69
N PHE A 109 3.93 -18.21 2.88
CA PHE A 109 3.37 -16.86 2.83
C PHE A 109 2.27 -16.61 3.87
N SER A 110 2.15 -15.34 4.21
CA SER A 110 1.11 -14.80 5.07
C SER A 110 0.67 -13.46 4.48
N ILE A 111 -0.55 -13.42 3.94
CA ILE A 111 -1.09 -12.30 3.18
C ILE A 111 -2.36 -11.84 3.89
N ALA A 112 -2.35 -10.63 4.42
CA ALA A 112 -3.56 -10.00 4.92
C ALA A 112 -4.31 -9.38 3.74
N TYR A 113 -5.62 -9.59 3.67
CA TYR A 113 -6.47 -8.94 2.68
C TYR A 113 -7.56 -8.12 3.35
N SER A 114 -8.02 -7.11 2.64
CA SER A 114 -9.14 -6.28 3.07
C SER A 114 -9.90 -5.73 1.86
N ILE A 115 -11.22 -5.68 1.99
CA ILE A 115 -12.15 -5.24 0.96
C ILE A 115 -12.63 -3.84 1.34
N ASN A 116 -12.53 -2.89 0.41
CA ASN A 116 -12.90 -1.49 0.64
C ASN A 116 -12.25 -0.90 1.90
N SER A 117 -10.95 -1.14 2.08
CA SER A 117 -10.15 -0.49 3.12
C SER A 117 -9.34 0.67 2.51
N CYS A 118 -9.02 1.67 3.32
CA CYS A 118 -8.16 2.78 2.90
C CYS A 118 -6.67 2.47 3.09
N PRO A 119 -5.77 3.05 2.27
CA PRO A 119 -4.34 2.78 2.36
C PRO A 119 -3.81 3.19 3.74
N ASN A 120 -3.05 2.29 4.36
CA ASN A 120 -2.50 2.45 5.72
C ASN A 120 -3.52 2.92 6.78
N ASN A 121 -4.81 2.63 6.61
CA ASN A 121 -5.88 3.14 7.46
C ASN A 121 -5.82 4.68 7.64
N CYS A 122 -5.55 5.40 6.56
CA CYS A 122 -5.37 6.86 6.54
C CYS A 122 -4.27 7.36 7.48
N SER A 123 -3.28 6.51 7.77
CA SER A 123 -2.10 6.80 8.60
C SER A 123 -2.40 7.41 9.97
N GLY A 124 -3.62 7.23 10.48
CA GLY A 124 -4.08 7.84 11.75
C GLY A 124 -4.34 9.35 11.66
N HIS A 125 -4.41 9.92 10.46
CA HIS A 125 -4.55 11.36 10.18
C HIS A 125 -5.74 11.65 9.27
N GLY A 126 -6.77 10.81 9.33
CA GLY A 126 -7.95 10.93 8.49
C GLY A 126 -8.97 9.83 8.77
N ARG A 127 -10.11 9.92 8.09
CA ARG A 127 -11.18 8.94 8.15
C ARG A 127 -11.35 8.25 6.81
N CYS A 128 -11.44 6.93 6.82
CA CYS A 128 -11.81 6.16 5.63
C CYS A 128 -13.30 6.32 5.34
N SER A 129 -13.65 6.73 4.11
CA SER A 129 -15.02 7.10 3.73
C SER A 129 -15.33 6.76 2.28
N THR A 130 -16.61 6.58 1.98
CA THR A 130 -17.17 6.45 0.62
C THR A 130 -18.02 7.66 0.21
N ALA A 131 -18.26 8.60 1.13
CA ALA A 131 -19.35 9.58 1.04
C ALA A 131 -19.26 10.53 -0.17
N ASN A 132 -18.05 10.92 -0.57
CA ASN A 132 -17.84 11.86 -1.69
C ASN A 132 -17.23 11.19 -2.93
N SER A 133 -17.20 9.86 -2.98
CA SER A 133 -16.61 9.15 -4.11
C SER A 133 -17.65 8.90 -5.18
N ALA A 134 -17.57 9.63 -6.30
CA ALA A 134 -18.45 9.44 -7.46
C ALA A 134 -18.42 8.00 -8.01
N SER A 135 -17.34 7.27 -7.74
CA SER A 135 -17.16 5.87 -8.13
C SER A 135 -17.62 4.87 -7.04
N GLY A 136 -18.07 5.32 -5.87
CA GLY A 136 -18.35 4.47 -4.71
C GLY A 136 -17.10 3.84 -4.08
N ARG A 137 -15.89 4.24 -4.52
CA ARG A 137 -14.61 3.75 -4.01
C ARG A 137 -14.28 4.40 -2.67
N VAL A 138 -13.66 3.64 -1.78
CA VAL A 138 -13.14 4.19 -0.52
C VAL A 138 -11.97 5.13 -0.78
N TYR A 139 -11.89 6.19 0.01
CA TYR A 139 -10.76 7.12 0.02
C TYR A 139 -10.58 7.70 1.43
N CYS A 140 -9.39 8.23 1.70
CA CYS A 140 -9.13 8.92 2.96
C CYS A 140 -9.56 10.38 2.91
N GLU A 141 -10.47 10.75 3.81
CA GLU A 141 -10.77 12.12 4.17
C GLU A 141 -9.75 12.58 5.20
N CYS A 142 -8.71 13.30 4.75
CA CYS A 142 -7.63 13.73 5.62
C CYS A 142 -8.04 14.85 6.57
N GLU A 143 -7.46 14.82 7.76
CA GLU A 143 -7.51 15.90 8.73
C GLU A 143 -6.86 17.18 8.18
N GLU A 144 -7.16 18.32 8.80
CA GLU A 144 -6.84 19.66 8.29
C GLU A 144 -5.37 19.85 7.86
N TYR A 145 -4.44 19.23 8.60
CA TYR A 145 -2.98 19.37 8.43
C TYR A 145 -2.35 18.33 7.51
N TRP A 146 -3.13 17.39 6.98
CA TRP A 146 -2.64 16.22 6.26
C TRP A 146 -3.25 16.08 4.87
N LYS A 147 -2.48 15.49 3.96
CA LYS A 147 -2.84 15.25 2.57
C LYS A 147 -2.22 13.95 2.06
N GLY A 148 -2.48 13.67 0.79
CA GLY A 148 -2.08 12.44 0.13
C GLY A 148 -3.15 11.36 0.27
N GLU A 149 -3.01 10.30 -0.51
CA GLU A 149 -4.00 9.21 -0.58
C GLU A 149 -4.20 8.51 0.77
N ALA A 150 -3.13 8.40 1.57
CA ALA A 150 -3.14 7.78 2.90
C ALA A 150 -3.07 8.80 4.04
N CYS A 151 -3.20 10.11 3.78
CA CYS A 151 -3.05 11.18 4.79
C CYS A 151 -1.71 11.16 5.55
N ASN A 152 -0.65 10.65 4.93
CA ASN A 152 0.68 10.55 5.52
C ASN A 152 1.61 11.74 5.17
N ILE A 153 1.13 12.68 4.34
CA ILE A 153 1.92 13.81 3.89
C ILE A 153 1.38 15.05 4.61
N PRO A 154 2.16 15.73 5.47
CA PRO A 154 1.71 16.98 6.05
C PRO A 154 1.63 18.08 4.97
N TYR A 155 0.65 18.98 5.06
CA TYR A 155 0.64 20.18 4.18
C TYR A 155 1.90 21.02 4.38
N CYS A 156 2.34 21.14 5.64
CA CYS A 156 3.50 21.93 6.06
C CYS A 156 4.42 21.09 6.96
N GLY A 157 5.58 20.69 6.45
CA GLY A 157 6.61 20.04 7.26
C GLY A 157 7.13 20.97 8.37
N GLY A 158 7.15 20.51 9.62
CA GLY A 158 7.71 21.26 10.76
C GLY A 158 7.10 22.65 10.98
N ASN A 159 5.81 22.84 10.65
CA ASN A 159 5.11 24.13 10.69
C ASN A 159 5.90 25.27 10.02
N CYS A 160 6.57 24.96 8.90
CA CYS A 160 7.36 25.91 8.12
C CYS A 160 8.49 26.59 8.90
N GLY A 161 8.94 25.98 10.01
CA GLY A 161 9.97 26.54 10.89
C GLY A 161 9.48 27.72 11.73
N SER A 162 8.18 27.78 12.04
CA SER A 162 7.57 28.79 12.92
C SER A 162 8.21 28.82 14.31
N PRO A 163 8.36 30.02 14.92
CA PRO A 163 8.02 31.34 14.35
C PRO A 163 9.13 31.96 13.47
N GLY A 164 10.31 31.32 13.38
CA GLY A 164 11.51 31.95 12.83
C GLY A 164 11.58 32.04 11.31
N ARG A 165 11.19 30.97 10.59
CA ARG A 165 11.38 30.86 9.13
C ARG A 165 10.10 31.12 8.33
N GLY A 166 8.94 31.00 8.96
CA GLY A 166 7.64 31.13 8.34
C GLY A 166 6.55 30.56 9.22
N TYR A 167 5.32 30.50 8.71
CA TYR A 167 4.19 29.84 9.36
C TYR A 167 3.40 29.03 8.34
N CYS A 168 2.69 28.00 8.79
CA CYS A 168 1.77 27.26 7.94
C CYS A 168 0.45 28.03 7.83
N ASP A 169 0.10 28.44 6.62
CA ASP A 169 -1.22 28.98 6.32
C ASP A 169 -2.09 27.87 5.77
N LEU A 170 -3.09 27.44 6.54
CA LEU A 170 -4.06 26.42 6.15
C LEU A 170 -5.29 27.00 5.46
N THR A 171 -5.35 28.32 5.28
CA THR A 171 -6.42 28.96 4.52
C THR A 171 -6.09 28.91 3.02
N GLY A 172 -7.13 28.85 2.18
CA GLY A 172 -6.97 28.81 0.72
C GLY A 172 -6.17 27.60 0.22
N GLU A 173 -4.98 27.84 -0.30
CA GLU A 173 -4.13 26.84 -0.97
C GLU A 173 -3.33 25.92 -0.02
N LYS A 174 -3.37 26.16 1.30
CA LYS A 174 -2.71 25.33 2.34
C LYS A 174 -1.20 25.19 2.13
N LEU A 175 -0.46 26.28 2.33
CA LEU A 175 0.96 26.38 2.01
C LEU A 175 1.80 27.03 3.12
N CYS A 176 3.11 26.81 3.04
CA CYS A 176 4.05 27.50 3.90
C CYS A 176 4.23 28.96 3.47
N VAL A 177 3.92 29.89 4.36
CA VAL A 177 4.23 31.31 4.19
C VAL A 177 5.57 31.60 4.83
N CYS A 178 6.56 31.92 4.01
CA CYS A 178 7.93 32.19 4.46
C CYS A 178 8.07 33.62 4.99
N ASN A 179 8.83 33.79 6.07
CA ASN A 179 9.27 35.10 6.53
C ASN A 179 10.26 35.71 5.52
N ASP A 180 10.46 37.03 5.58
CA ASP A 180 11.43 37.73 4.75
C ASP A 180 12.81 37.06 4.81
N SER A 181 13.44 36.91 3.65
CA SER A 181 14.70 36.16 3.44
C SER A 181 14.60 34.63 3.41
N TRP A 182 13.40 34.04 3.46
CA TRP A 182 13.19 32.59 3.27
C TRP A 182 12.37 32.30 2.00
N GLN A 183 12.59 31.13 1.38
CA GLN A 183 11.86 30.59 0.22
C GLN A 183 11.72 29.06 0.33
N GLY A 184 10.54 28.54 -0.03
CA GLY A 184 10.27 27.10 -0.10
C GLY A 184 10.59 26.35 1.19
N GLU A 185 10.85 25.04 1.10
CA GLU A 185 11.19 24.18 2.25
C GLU A 185 12.47 24.64 2.99
N GLY A 186 12.34 25.66 3.83
CA GLY A 186 13.37 26.12 4.75
C GLY A 186 14.66 26.65 4.11
N ARG A 187 14.65 27.12 2.86
CA ARG A 187 15.85 27.72 2.22
C ARG A 187 15.84 29.23 2.34
N LYS A 188 17.00 29.87 2.39
CA LYS A 188 17.08 31.34 2.32
C LYS A 188 16.84 31.83 0.89
N LYS A 189 16.15 32.97 0.71
CA LYS A 189 16.21 33.74 -0.54
C LYS A 189 17.67 34.11 -0.78
N GLY A 190 18.12 33.97 -2.03
CA GLY A 190 19.53 33.96 -2.41
C GLY A 190 20.39 35.03 -1.72
N THR A 191 21.41 34.58 -1.00
CA THR A 191 22.67 35.32 -0.85
C THR A 191 23.60 34.83 -1.95
N HIS A 192 23.44 35.36 -3.17
CA HIS A 192 24.59 35.49 -4.06
C HIS A 192 25.18 36.88 -3.80
N PRO A 193 26.40 37.00 -3.26
CA PRO A 193 27.20 38.16 -3.56
C PRO A 193 27.59 38.10 -5.04
N LEU A 194 27.37 39.20 -5.75
CA LEU A 194 28.30 39.61 -6.78
C LEU A 194 29.71 39.71 -6.15
N LEU A 195 30.73 39.20 -6.85
CA LEU A 195 32.19 39.26 -6.57
C LEU A 195 32.64 38.30 -5.43
N GLU A 196 33.64 37.43 -5.58
CA GLU A 196 34.80 37.30 -6.49
C GLU A 196 34.87 35.95 -7.23
#